data_AF-A0A929VKD0-F1
#
_entry.id   AF-A0A929VKD0-F1
#
_cell.length_a   1.000
_cell.length_b   1.000
_cell.length_c   1.000
_cell.angle_alpha   90.00
_cell.angle_beta   90.00
_cell.angle_gamma   90.00
#
_symmetry.space_group_name_H-M   'P 1'
#
loop_
_entity.id
_entity.type
_entity.pdbx_description
1 polymer ?
#
loop_
_entity_poly.entity_id
_entity_poly.type
_entity_poly.pdbx_seq_one_letter_code
_entity_poly.pdbx_strand_id
1 'polypeptide(L)' 'MTNQTIIGKIVDVRYVSPDNEYAVADFLSDENENIVITGALSGVDIGDKIKLTGMYVQHKIYGEQFKVSSYIPIK' A
#
# COMPACT_ATOMS: atom_id res chain seq x y z
N MET A 1 15.26 -3.96 -11.34
CA MET A 1 14.33 -3.94 -10.18
C MET A 1 12.96 -4.28 -10.74
N THR A 2 12.44 -5.47 -10.43
CA THR A 2 11.19 -5.98 -11.03
C THR A 2 10.02 -5.59 -10.14
N ASN A 3 8.94 -5.11 -10.73
CA ASN A 3 7.73 -4.81 -9.98
C ASN A 3 7.11 -6.13 -9.48
N GLN A 4 6.69 -6.14 -8.22
CA GLN A 4 5.98 -7.23 -7.56
C GLN A 4 4.51 -6.87 -7.43
N THR A 5 3.68 -7.91 -7.28
CA THR A 5 2.25 -7.76 -7.09
C THR A 5 1.83 -8.46 -5.81
N ILE A 6 1.09 -7.75 -4.96
CA ILE A 6 0.52 -8.28 -3.72
C ILE A 6 -0.99 -8.02 -3.68
N ILE A 7 -1.75 -8.91 -3.06
CA ILE A 7 -3.21 -8.80 -2.91
C ILE A 7 -3.53 -8.89 -1.43
N GLY A 8 -4.53 -8.13 -0.99
CA GLY A 8 -4.87 -8.00 0.41
C GLY A 8 -5.79 -6.83 0.65
N LYS A 9 -5.87 -6.40 1.91
CA LYS A 9 -6.85 -5.43 2.38
C LYS A 9 -6.20 -4.27 3.12
N ILE A 10 -6.73 -3.06 2.92
CA ILE A 10 -6.37 -1.89 3.74
C ILE A 10 -6.95 -2.07 5.13
N VAL A 11 -6.08 -2.06 6.13
CA VAL A 11 -6.47 -2.21 7.55
C VAL A 11 -6.42 -0.89 8.30
N ASP A 12 -5.54 0.03 7.91
CA ASP A 12 -5.46 1.37 8.50
C ASP A 12 -4.86 2.37 7.50
N VAL A 13 -5.20 3.66 7.65
CA VAL A 13 -4.62 4.75 6.86
C VAL A 13 -3.90 5.70 7.81
N ARG A 14 -2.56 5.60 7.83
CA ARG A 14 -1.70 6.33 8.76
C ARG A 14 -1.53 7.80 8.40
N TYR A 15 -1.49 8.11 7.10
CA TYR A 15 -1.27 9.45 6.59
C TYR A 15 -1.86 9.60 5.19
N VAL A 16 -2.38 10.79 4.92
CA VAL A 16 -2.82 11.23 3.60
C VAL A 16 -2.28 12.65 3.39
N SER A 17 -1.77 12.94 2.20
CA SER A 17 -1.31 14.28 1.84
C SER A 17 -2.48 15.29 1.82
N PRO A 18 -2.23 16.59 2.02
CA PRO A 18 -3.27 17.62 1.95
C PRO A 18 -4.01 17.67 0.60
N ASP A 19 -3.32 17.31 -0.48
CA ASP A 19 -3.84 17.17 -1.85
C ASP A 19 -4.56 15.83 -2.12
N ASN A 20 -4.51 14.88 -1.17
CA ASN A 20 -5.07 13.53 -1.28
C ASN A 20 -4.47 12.68 -2.42
N GLU A 21 -3.30 13.04 -2.95
CA GLU A 21 -2.59 12.29 -4.00
C GLU A 21 -1.60 11.26 -3.46
N TYR A 22 -1.29 11.29 -2.16
CA TYR A 22 -0.33 10.38 -1.54
C TYR A 22 -0.85 9.85 -0.20
N ALA A 23 -0.70 8.56 0.05
CA ALA A 23 -1.03 7.97 1.34
C ALA A 23 0.03 6.99 1.83
N VAL A 24 0.04 6.81 3.15
CA VAL A 24 0.72 5.74 3.87
C VAL A 24 -0.35 4.94 4.58
N ALA A 25 -0.42 3.65 4.29
CA ALA A 25 -1.46 2.77 4.84
C ALA A 25 -0.85 1.45 5.31
N ASP A 26 -1.53 0.81 6.25
CA ASP A 26 -1.28 -0.57 6.61
C ASP A 26 -2.14 -1.48 5.75
N PHE A 27 -1.49 -2.51 5.22
CA PHE A 27 -2.07 -3.48 4.30
C PHE A 27 -1.84 -4.88 4.84
N LEU A 28 -2.92 -5.64 5.00
CA LEU A 28 -2.85 -7.06 5.35
C LEU A 28 -2.92 -7.87 4.06
N SER A 29 -1.83 -8.55 3.70
CA SER A 29 -1.79 -9.42 2.53
C SER A 29 -2.69 -10.65 2.72
N ASP A 30 -3.10 -11.27 1.62
CA ASP A 30 -3.82 -12.56 1.65
C ASP A 30 -2.93 -13.70 2.21
N GLU A 31 -1.60 -13.50 2.28
CA GLU A 31 -0.66 -14.39 2.97
C GLU A 31 -0.53 -14.09 4.47
N ASN A 32 -1.41 -13.23 5.00
CA ASN A 32 -1.49 -12.84 6.42
C ASN A 32 -0.23 -12.10 6.93
N GLU A 33 0.41 -11.35 6.04
CA GLU A 33 1.55 -10.46 6.35
C GLU A 33 1.08 -9.01 6.44
N ASN A 34 1.52 -8.29 7.48
CA ASN A 34 1.27 -6.85 7.61
C ASN A 34 2.37 -6.07 6.91
N ILE A 35 1.97 -5.26 5.92
CA ILE A 35 2.87 -4.52 5.04
C ILE A 35 2.51 -3.04 5.11
N VAL A 36 3.51 -2.19 5.27
CA VAL A 36 3.33 -0.73 5.14
C VAL A 36 3.44 -0.36 3.67
N ILE A 37 2.37 0.20 3.11
CA ILE A 37 2.31 0.61 1.70
C ILE A 37 2.41 2.14 1.59
N THR A 38 3.06 2.62 0.54
CA THR A 38 3.22 4.06 0.29
C THR A 38 3.08 4.37 -1.19
N GLY A 39 2.41 5.47 -1.55
CA GLY A 39 2.32 5.91 -2.95
C GLY A 39 1.02 6.63 -3.29
N ALA A 40 0.75 6.70 -4.60
CA ALA A 40 -0.47 7.29 -5.13
C ALA A 40 -1.66 6.35 -4.90
N LEU A 41 -2.24 6.46 -3.71
CA LEU A 41 -3.33 5.63 -3.18
C LEU A 41 -4.58 6.50 -2.93
N SER A 42 -4.88 7.41 -3.85
CA SER A 42 -6.01 8.33 -3.73
C SER A 42 -7.34 7.59 -3.72
N GLY A 43 -8.08 7.68 -2.61
CA GLY A 43 -9.39 7.06 -2.50
C GLY A 43 -9.36 5.56 -2.21
N VAL A 44 -8.32 5.08 -1.52
CA VAL A 44 -8.41 3.80 -0.79
C VAL A 44 -9.01 4.05 0.59
N ASP A 45 -9.95 3.19 0.99
CA ASP A 45 -10.58 3.25 2.30
C ASP A 45 -10.24 2.01 3.13
N ILE A 46 -10.30 2.16 4.46
CA ILE A 46 -10.18 1.03 5.38
C ILE A 46 -11.30 0.05 5.06
N GLY A 47 -10.94 -1.20 4.76
CA GLY A 47 -11.93 -2.15 4.27
C GLY A 47 -11.60 -2.70 2.90
N ASP A 48 -11.00 -1.88 2.05
CA ASP A 48 -10.84 -2.17 0.62
C ASP A 48 -9.89 -3.32 0.37
N LYS A 49 -10.35 -4.28 -0.42
CA LYS A 49 -9.51 -5.34 -0.96
C LYS A 49 -8.95 -4.88 -2.30
N ILE A 50 -7.63 -4.80 -2.41
CA ILE A 50 -6.94 -4.25 -3.59
C ILE A 50 -5.76 -5.12 -4.00
N LYS A 51 -5.48 -5.14 -5.30
CA LYS A 51 -4.25 -5.66 -5.90
C LYS A 51 -3.27 -4.52 -6.08
N LEU A 52 -2.13 -4.59 -5.41
CA LEU A 52 -1.05 -3.60 -5.54
C LEU A 52 0.01 -4.11 -6.52
N THR A 53 0.59 -3.20 -7.29
CA THR A 53 1.82 -3.44 -8.07
C THR A 53 2.85 -2.39 -7.71
N GLY A 54 4.06 -2.80 -7.40
CA GLY A 54 5.07 -1.91 -6.83
C GLY A 54 6.38 -2.61 -6.52
N MET A 55 7.14 -2.09 -5.57
CA MET A 55 8.40 -2.70 -5.12
C MET A 55 8.67 -2.41 -3.65
N TYR A 56 9.35 -3.35 -2.98
CA TYR A 56 9.87 -3.10 -1.64
C TYR A 56 11.04 -2.13 -1.69
N VAL A 57 11.00 -1.14 -0.81
CA VAL A 57 12.03 -0.14 -0.61
C VAL A 57 12.39 -0.11 0.87
N GLN A 58 13.66 0.09 1.17
CA GLN A 58 14.13 0.21 2.55
C GLN A 58 14.24 1.69 2.94
N HIS A 59 13.36 2.14 3.83
CA HIS A 59 13.44 3.46 4.42
C HIS A 59 14.41 3.45 5.60
N LYS A 60 15.36 4.40 5.63
CA LYS A 60 16.43 4.44 6.64
C LYS A 60 15.94 4.46 8.09
N ILE A 61 14.73 4.96 8.33
CA ILE A 61 14.16 5.16 9.68
C ILE A 61 13.03 4.17 9.97
N TYR A 62 12.23 3.81 8.96
CA TYR A 62 10.97 3.08 9.15
C TYR A 62 11.03 1.63 8.69
N GLY A 63 12.17 1.18 8.17
CA GLY A 63 12.34 -0.18 7.69
C GLY A 63 11.75 -0.39 6.30
N GLU A 64 11.33 -1.62 6.02
CA GLU A 64 10.81 -2.02 4.73
C GLU A 64 9.39 -1.49 4.49
N GLN A 65 9.17 -0.94 3.29
CA GLN A 65 7.87 -0.44 2.85
C GLN A 65 7.64 -0.88 1.40
N PHE A 66 6.38 -1.08 1.03
CA PHE A 66 6.01 -1.36 -0.34
C PHE A 66 5.62 -0.07 -1.06
N LYS A 67 6.47 0.39 -1.97
CA LYS A 67 6.19 1.55 -2.82
C LYS A 67 5.26 1.14 -3.96
N VAL A 68 4.03 1.63 -3.91
CA VAL A 68 2.97 1.35 -4.88
C VAL A 68 3.18 2.20 -6.14
N SER A 69 3.20 1.52 -7.29
CA SER A 69 3.20 2.15 -8.61
C SER A 69 1.80 2.23 -9.21
N SER A 70 0.95 1.25 -8.90
CA SER A 70 -0.45 1.16 -9.35
C SER A 70 -1.22 0.21 -8.45
N TYR A 71 -2.53 0.41 -8.33
CA TYR A 71 -3.43 -0.53 -7.67
C TYR A 71 -4.73 -0.70 -8.44
N ILE A 72 -5.41 -1.83 -8.20
CA ILE A 72 -6.71 -2.15 -8.77
C ILE A 72 -7.61 -2.69 -7.66
N PRO A 73 -8.83 -2.16 -7.47
CA PRO A 73 -9.78 -2.71 -6.52
C PRO A 73 -10.25 -4.10 -6.93
N ILE A 74 -10.37 -4.99 -5.95
CA ILE A 74 -10.91 -6.35 -6.12
C ILE A 74 -12.28 -6.39 -5.45
N LYS A 75 -13.30 -6.78 -6.21
CA LYS A 75 -14.65 -7.03 -5.69
C LYS A 75 -14.76 -8.40 -5.03
#